data_AF-A0A1C1CEL1-F1
#
_entry.id   AF-A0A1C1CEL1-F1
#
_cell.length_a   1.000
_cell.length_b   1.000
_cell.length_c   1.000
_cell.angle_alpha   90.00
_cell.angle_beta   90.00
_cell.angle_gamma   90.00
#
_symmetry.space_group_name_H-M   'P 1'
#
loop_
_entity.id
_entity.type
_entity.pdbx_description
1 polymer ?
#
loop_
_entity_poly.entity_id
_entity_poly.type
_entity_poly.pdbx_seq_one_letter_code
_entity_poly.pdbx_strand_id
1 'polypeptide(L)'
;MFSSSYGPRIYKLLRIDTQTSLMIIGISGGLSIIYCSIGLYLIDKVGRVKPLIVCAFFLATSLLVNAVQAQYLNPANENQLRSMVAMNFVFSLFYSPLGIISWVYPAEIFPVEVRALGNAITTFCHWSINLIFAQFTPKALAAVGFRYFYLFFGFNLISMVCYMLFYPETKNRTLEDMERLFGSQTTATTEKGEITVHVEEGKGKLDD
;
A
#
# COMPACT_ATOMS: atom_id res chain seq x y z
N MET A 1 12.15 -0.18 -2.09
CA MET A 1 13.06 0.90 -2.57
C MET A 1 13.40 1.89 -1.45
N PHE A 2 12.40 2.46 -0.74
CA PHE A 2 12.65 3.35 0.41
C PHE A 2 13.56 2.74 1.49
N SER A 3 13.27 1.54 1.98
CA SER A 3 14.10 0.93 3.03
C SER A 3 15.54 0.63 2.58
N SER A 4 15.76 0.30 1.30
CA SER A 4 17.10 -0.01 0.79
C SER A 4 17.95 1.26 0.57
N SER A 5 17.37 2.33 0.01
CA SER A 5 18.10 3.57 -0.26
C SER A 5 18.20 4.50 0.96
N TYR A 6 17.22 4.44 1.88
CA TYR A 6 17.12 5.36 3.02
C TYR A 6 17.32 4.68 4.36
N GLY A 7 17.12 3.36 4.48
CA GLY A 7 17.36 2.61 5.71
C GLY A 7 18.75 2.90 6.27
N PRO A 8 19.85 2.75 5.48
CA PRO A 8 21.18 3.07 5.96
C PRO A 8 21.35 4.54 6.35
N ARG A 9 20.66 5.49 5.70
CA ARG A 9 20.73 6.91 6.06
C ARG A 9 20.01 7.20 7.37
N ILE A 10 18.84 6.60 7.58
CA ILE A 10 18.07 6.67 8.83
C ILE A 10 18.87 6.04 9.97
N TYR A 11 19.47 4.87 9.74
CA TYR A 11 20.30 4.19 10.73
C TYR A 11 21.62 4.91 11.00
N LYS A 12 22.22 5.55 9.99
CA LYS A 12 23.39 6.42 10.17
C LYS A 12 23.05 7.66 11.00
N LEU A 13 21.87 8.26 10.80
CA LEU A 13 21.35 9.32 11.67
C LEU A 13 21.16 8.82 13.11
N LEU A 14 20.90 7.52 13.30
CA LEU A 14 20.75 6.85 14.59
C LEU A 14 22.07 6.32 15.19
N ARG A 15 23.23 6.58 14.57
CA ARG A 15 24.57 6.05 14.93
C ARG A 15 24.68 4.51 14.92
N ILE A 16 23.78 3.79 14.26
CA ILE A 16 23.98 2.36 14.00
C ILE A 16 25.00 2.22 12.88
N ASP A 17 25.96 1.31 13.05
CA ASP A 17 26.95 1.02 12.03
C ASP A 17 26.30 0.57 10.71
N THR A 18 26.92 0.96 9.59
CA THR A 18 26.38 0.71 8.25
C THR A 18 26.34 -0.79 7.94
N GLN A 19 27.29 -1.58 8.46
CA GLN A 19 27.32 -3.04 8.27
C GLN A 19 26.16 -3.71 9.02
N THR A 20 25.94 -3.34 10.29
CA THR A 20 24.83 -3.88 11.10
C THR A 20 23.48 -3.49 10.50
N SER A 21 23.35 -2.24 10.03
CA SER A 21 22.16 -1.76 9.33
C SER A 21 21.85 -2.57 8.07
N LEU A 22 22.88 -2.88 7.27
CA LEU A 22 22.74 -3.65 6.04
C LEU A 22 22.36 -5.10 6.33
N MET A 23 22.92 -5.71 7.39
CA MET A 23 22.53 -7.05 7.84
C MET A 23 21.06 -7.09 8.29
N ILE A 24 20.59 -6.10 9.07
CA ILE A 24 19.19 -6.00 9.49
C ILE A 24 18.26 -5.88 8.26
N ILE A 25 18.63 -5.06 7.28
CA ILE A 25 17.86 -4.90 6.04
C ILE A 25 17.80 -6.22 5.25
N GLY A 26 18.92 -6.94 5.14
CA GLY A 26 18.97 -8.24 4.45
C GLY A 26 18.09 -9.30 5.12
N ILE A 27 18.19 -9.43 6.45
CA ILE A 27 17.37 -10.36 7.23
C ILE A 27 15.88 -9.98 7.12
N SER A 28 15.56 -8.69 7.26
CA SER A 28 14.19 -8.20 7.11
C SER A 28 13.64 -8.49 5.71
N GLY A 29 14.46 -8.38 4.67
CA GLY A 29 14.08 -8.74 3.30
C GLY A 29 13.74 -10.23 3.15
N GLY A 30 14.55 -11.12 3.73
CA GLY A 30 14.24 -12.56 3.74
C GLY A 30 12.96 -12.88 4.53
N LEU A 31 12.80 -12.29 5.71
CA LEU A 31 11.58 -12.43 6.51
C LEU A 31 10.34 -11.87 5.80
N SER A 32 10.49 -10.83 4.97
CA SER A 32 9.39 -10.25 4.21
C SER A 32 8.73 -11.27 3.28
N ILE A 33 9.48 -12.23 2.73
CA ILE A 33 8.94 -13.32 1.90
C ILE A 33 8.05 -14.23 2.75
N ILE A 34 8.52 -14.61 3.94
CA ILE A 34 7.75 -15.45 4.88
C ILE A 34 6.47 -14.72 5.31
N TYR A 35 6.58 -13.44 5.63
CA TYR A 35 5.44 -12.59 5.99
C TYR A 35 4.45 -12.44 4.82
N CYS A 36 4.93 -12.33 3.58
CA CYS A 36 4.09 -12.32 2.39
C CYS A 36 3.32 -13.65 2.24
N SER A 37 3.98 -14.80 2.40
CA SER A 37 3.33 -16.12 2.29
C SER A 37 2.24 -16.31 3.34
N ILE A 38 2.52 -15.93 4.60
CA ILE A 38 1.53 -15.98 5.69
C ILE A 38 0.39 -15.00 5.40
N GLY A 39 0.72 -13.79 4.94
CA GLY A 39 -0.25 -12.78 4.54
C GLY A 39 -1.22 -13.28 3.49
N LEU A 40 -0.70 -13.84 2.39
CA LEU A 40 -1.47 -14.40 1.30
C LEU A 40 -2.45 -15.48 1.80
N TYR A 41 -1.97 -16.40 2.63
CA TYR A 41 -2.81 -17.43 3.23
C TYR A 41 -3.92 -16.89 4.12
N LEU A 42 -3.64 -15.83 4.91
CA LEU A 42 -4.65 -15.19 5.76
C LEU A 42 -5.70 -14.43 4.95
N ILE A 43 -5.30 -13.80 3.85
CA ILE A 43 -6.18 -13.04 2.95
C ILE A 43 -7.22 -13.97 2.31
N ASP A 44 -6.80 -15.14 1.84
CA ASP A 44 -7.69 -16.12 1.20
C ASP A 44 -8.83 -16.56 2.13
N LYS A 45 -8.60 -16.53 3.46
CA LYS A 45 -9.62 -16.90 4.46
C LYS A 45 -10.47 -15.72 4.93
N VAL A 46 -9.86 -14.59 5.26
CA VAL A 46 -10.52 -13.48 5.97
C VAL A 46 -11.25 -12.53 5.00
N GLY A 47 -10.88 -12.52 3.72
CA GLY A 47 -11.30 -11.52 2.72
C GLY A 47 -10.19 -10.49 2.46
N ARG A 48 -10.36 -9.63 1.44
CA ARG A 48 -9.30 -8.72 0.99
C ARG A 48 -9.26 -7.37 1.70
N VAL A 49 -10.41 -6.78 2.00
CA VAL A 49 -10.49 -5.39 2.51
C VAL A 49 -10.20 -5.33 4.02
N LYS A 50 -10.68 -6.28 4.82
CA LYS A 50 -10.43 -6.28 6.28
C LYS A 50 -8.94 -6.33 6.62
N PRO A 51 -8.12 -7.21 6.00
CA PRO A 51 -6.68 -7.17 6.21
C PRO A 51 -6.01 -5.87 5.74
N LEU A 52 -6.51 -5.22 4.68
CA LEU A 52 -6.00 -3.91 4.25
C LEU A 52 -6.18 -2.85 5.33
N ILE A 53 -7.36 -2.78 5.96
CA ILE A 53 -7.66 -1.84 7.04
C ILE A 53 -6.74 -2.10 8.24
N VAL A 54 -6.59 -3.37 8.64
CA VAL A 54 -5.71 -3.77 9.74
C VAL A 54 -4.26 -3.41 9.44
N CYS A 55 -3.78 -3.71 8.23
CA CYS A 55 -2.41 -3.38 7.84
C CYS A 55 -2.20 -1.86 7.81
N ALA A 56 -3.13 -1.08 7.24
CA ALA A 56 -3.04 0.38 7.22
C ALA A 56 -2.95 0.98 8.63
N PHE A 57 -3.72 0.46 9.58
CA PHE A 57 -3.65 0.86 10.98
C PHE A 57 -2.27 0.58 11.59
N PHE A 58 -1.76 -0.65 11.47
CA PHE A 58 -0.44 -0.99 12.03
C PHE A 58 0.72 -0.25 11.33
N LEU A 59 0.62 0.02 10.03
CA LEU A 59 1.59 0.85 9.31
C LEU A 59 1.56 2.30 9.81
N ALA A 60 0.37 2.87 10.01
CA ALA A 60 0.22 4.20 10.59
C ALA A 60 0.85 4.25 11.99
N THR A 61 0.47 3.35 12.89
CA THR A 61 0.97 3.34 14.28
C THR A 61 2.47 3.10 14.35
N SER A 62 3.02 2.18 13.57
CA SER A 62 4.47 1.90 13.57
C SER A 62 5.29 3.08 13.03
N LEU A 63 4.80 3.79 12.01
CA LEU A 63 5.42 5.03 11.52
C LEU A 63 5.31 6.17 12.54
N LEU A 64 4.16 6.30 13.21
CA LEU A 64 3.96 7.32 14.25
C LEU A 64 4.93 7.11 15.42
N VAL A 65 5.04 5.88 15.92
CA VAL A 65 5.97 5.54 17.01
C VAL A 65 7.41 5.84 16.59
N ASN A 66 7.83 5.42 15.39
CA ASN A 66 9.18 5.72 14.89
C ASN A 66 9.42 7.23 14.74
N ALA A 67 8.45 8.00 14.24
CA ALA A 67 8.56 9.44 14.06
C ALA A 67 8.69 10.20 15.39
N VAL A 68 7.94 9.78 16.42
CA VAL A 68 8.00 10.33 17.78
C VAL A 68 9.32 9.94 18.46
N GLN A 69 9.71 8.66 18.40
CA GLN A 69 10.95 8.20 19.03
C GLN A 69 12.19 8.86 18.41
N ALA A 70 12.18 9.16 17.11
CA ALA A 70 13.30 9.83 16.47
C ALA A 70 13.46 11.31 16.90
N GLN A 71 12.42 11.95 17.45
CA GLN A 71 12.48 13.34 17.92
C GLN A 71 13.03 13.46 19.35
N TYR A 72 12.70 12.50 20.21
CA TYR A 72 13.18 12.44 21.59
C TYR A 72 14.37 11.50 21.72
N LEU A 73 15.19 11.37 20.67
CA LEU A 73 16.32 10.44 20.65
C LEU A 73 17.34 10.86 21.71
N ASN A 74 17.34 10.13 22.82
CA ASN A 74 18.36 10.26 23.85
C ASN A 74 19.49 9.27 23.53
N PRO A 75 20.70 9.74 23.19
CA PRO A 75 21.80 8.86 22.77
C PRO A 75 22.19 7.81 23.82
N ALA A 76 21.91 8.06 25.10
CA ALA A 76 22.20 7.15 26.20
C ALA A 76 21.17 6.00 26.35
N ASN A 77 20.01 6.08 25.69
CA ASN A 77 18.94 5.12 25.86
C ASN A 77 18.99 4.02 24.78
N GLU A 78 19.76 2.96 25.03
CA GLU A 78 19.80 1.78 24.16
C GLU A 78 18.41 1.14 23.98
N ASN A 79 17.55 1.22 25.00
CA ASN A 79 16.17 0.71 24.95
C ASN A 79 15.31 1.42 23.89
N GLN A 80 15.58 2.70 23.61
CA GLN A 80 14.89 3.45 22.57
C GLN A 80 15.28 2.95 21.18
N LEU A 81 16.57 2.68 20.97
CA LEU A 81 17.05 2.14 19.71
C LEU A 81 16.46 0.74 19.42
N ARG A 82 16.42 -0.13 20.44
CA ARG A 82 15.84 -1.48 20.34
C ARG A 82 14.35 -1.45 19.99
N SER A 83 13.59 -0.50 20.56
CA SER A 83 12.16 -0.35 20.25
C SER A 83 11.91 0.17 18.83
N MET A 84 12.72 1.10 18.32
CA MET A 84 12.64 1.53 16.92
C MET A 84 12.88 0.38 15.95
N VAL A 85 13.91 -0.43 16.20
CA VAL A 85 14.20 -1.64 15.40
C VAL A 85 13.03 -2.62 15.46
N ALA A 86 12.49 -2.89 16.66
CA ALA A 86 11.32 -3.76 16.81
C ALA A 86 10.10 -3.24 16.04
N MET A 87 9.82 -1.93 16.09
CA MET A 87 8.72 -1.32 15.34
C MET A 87 8.94 -1.39 13.82
N ASN A 88 10.18 -1.39 13.34
CA ASN A 88 10.46 -1.60 11.91
C ASN A 88 10.21 -3.05 11.46
N PHE A 89 10.43 -4.04 12.34
CA PHE A 89 10.02 -5.42 12.07
C PHE A 89 8.50 -5.55 12.02
N VAL A 90 7.78 -4.89 12.95
CA VAL A 90 6.31 -4.82 12.92
C VAL A 90 5.82 -4.15 11.64
N PHE A 91 6.41 -3.00 11.26
CA PHE A 91 6.11 -2.34 9.99
C PHE A 91 6.28 -3.30 8.80
N SER A 92 7.39 -4.02 8.74
CA SER A 92 7.68 -4.96 7.64
C SER A 92 6.69 -6.12 7.60
N LEU A 93 6.27 -6.65 8.75
CA LEU A 93 5.26 -7.71 8.86
C LEU A 93 3.92 -7.32 8.24
N PHE A 94 3.45 -6.10 8.50
CA PHE A 94 2.15 -5.61 7.98
C PHE A 94 2.25 -4.99 6.58
N TYR A 95 3.43 -4.50 6.18
CA TYR A 95 3.64 -3.94 4.86
C TYR A 95 3.64 -5.02 3.77
N SER A 96 4.26 -6.17 4.06
CA SER A 96 4.38 -7.30 3.12
C SER A 96 3.02 -7.76 2.54
N PRO A 97 2.02 -8.13 3.37
CA PRO A 97 0.70 -8.54 2.87
C PRO A 97 -0.03 -7.41 2.15
N LEU A 98 0.01 -6.18 2.69
CA LEU A 98 -0.63 -5.01 2.07
C LEU A 98 -0.08 -4.74 0.67
N GLY A 99 1.24 -4.89 0.50
CA GLY A 99 1.90 -4.79 -0.80
C GLY A 99 1.25 -5.73 -1.81
N ILE A 100 1.12 -7.02 -1.50
CA ILE A 100 0.52 -7.99 -2.44
C ILE A 100 -0.96 -7.69 -2.69
N ILE A 101 -1.75 -7.40 -1.64
CA ILE A 101 -3.18 -7.11 -1.83
C ILE A 101 -3.38 -5.91 -2.74
N SER A 102 -2.54 -4.86 -2.61
CA SER A 102 -2.66 -3.65 -3.42
C SER A 102 -2.48 -3.88 -4.93
N TRP A 103 -1.78 -4.95 -5.33
CA TRP A 103 -1.61 -5.35 -6.73
C TRP A 103 -2.68 -6.32 -7.21
N VAL A 104 -3.18 -7.19 -6.33
CA VAL A 104 -4.22 -8.17 -6.69
C VAL A 104 -5.60 -7.52 -6.74
N TYR A 105 -5.89 -6.58 -5.83
CA TYR A 105 -7.21 -5.95 -5.73
C TYR A 105 -7.67 -5.24 -7.02
N PRO A 106 -6.82 -4.45 -7.72
CA PRO A 106 -7.16 -3.90 -9.03
C PRO A 106 -7.53 -4.97 -10.07
N ALA A 107 -6.87 -6.13 -10.03
CA ALA A 107 -7.18 -7.21 -10.97
C ALA A 107 -8.54 -7.89 -10.71
N GLU A 108 -9.13 -7.70 -9.52
CA GLU A 108 -10.46 -8.23 -9.15
C GLU A 108 -11.59 -7.22 -9.29
N ILE A 109 -11.30 -5.92 -9.15
CA ILE A 109 -12.32 -4.87 -9.24
C ILE A 109 -12.68 -4.55 -10.69
N PHE A 110 -11.73 -4.63 -11.62
CA PHE A 110 -11.98 -4.27 -13.01
C PHE A 110 -12.60 -5.43 -13.80
N PRO A 111 -13.71 -5.19 -14.54
CA PRO A 111 -14.32 -6.19 -15.39
C PRO A 111 -13.39 -6.58 -16.53
N VAL A 112 -13.57 -7.78 -17.10
CA VAL A 112 -12.58 -8.45 -17.95
C VAL A 112 -12.16 -7.58 -19.14
N GLU A 113 -13.11 -6.88 -19.74
CA GLU A 113 -12.98 -6.08 -20.94
C GLU A 113 -12.03 -4.88 -20.73
N VAL A 114 -12.12 -4.23 -19.57
CA VAL A 114 -11.35 -3.02 -19.25
C VAL A 114 -10.21 -3.28 -18.28
N ARG A 115 -10.05 -4.51 -17.79
CA ARG A 115 -9.06 -4.88 -16.77
C ARG A 115 -7.64 -4.50 -17.16
N ALA A 116 -7.26 -4.73 -18.42
CA ALA A 116 -5.93 -4.38 -18.91
C ALA A 116 -5.69 -2.86 -18.84
N LEU A 117 -6.67 -2.06 -19.27
CA LEU A 117 -6.59 -0.60 -19.22
C LEU A 117 -6.58 -0.08 -17.77
N GLY A 118 -7.48 -0.59 -16.92
CA GLY A 118 -7.55 -0.21 -15.50
C GLY A 118 -6.27 -0.54 -14.74
N ASN A 119 -5.68 -1.72 -14.99
CA ASN A 119 -4.40 -2.10 -14.40
C ASN A 119 -3.24 -1.24 -14.92
N ALA A 120 -3.24 -0.88 -16.22
CA ALA A 120 -2.22 0.00 -16.79
C ALA A 120 -2.27 1.41 -16.15
N ILE A 121 -3.46 1.99 -16.00
CA ILE A 121 -3.66 3.29 -15.35
C ILE A 121 -3.25 3.21 -13.87
N THR A 122 -3.70 2.18 -13.16
CA THR A 122 -3.33 1.98 -11.75
C THR A 122 -1.81 1.89 -11.57
N THR A 123 -1.16 1.13 -12.44
CA THR A 123 0.30 0.95 -12.44
C THR A 123 1.01 2.26 -12.77
N PHE A 124 0.54 3.00 -13.78
CA PHE A 124 1.07 4.31 -14.15
C PHE A 124 0.96 5.31 -12.98
N CYS A 125 -0.21 5.39 -12.34
CA CYS A 125 -0.43 6.23 -11.16
C CYS A 125 0.49 5.81 -10.00
N HIS A 126 0.60 4.51 -9.72
CA HIS A 126 1.48 3.97 -8.68
C HIS A 126 2.93 4.42 -8.90
N TRP A 127 3.47 4.20 -10.10
CA TRP A 127 4.86 4.57 -10.41
C TRP A 127 5.07 6.10 -10.46
N SER A 128 4.09 6.85 -10.94
CA SER A 128 4.14 8.32 -10.95
C SER A 128 4.21 8.88 -9.53
N ILE A 129 3.36 8.38 -8.62
CA ILE A 129 3.38 8.76 -7.20
C ILE A 129 4.72 8.34 -6.57
N ASN A 130 5.21 7.14 -6.88
CA ASN A 130 6.50 6.66 -6.39
C ASN A 130 7.65 7.57 -6.83
N LEU A 131 7.65 8.01 -8.10
CA LEU A 131 8.63 8.95 -8.64
C LEU A 131 8.59 10.30 -7.90
N ILE A 132 7.40 10.85 -7.67
CA ILE A 132 7.23 12.10 -6.91
C ILE A 132 7.84 11.97 -5.52
N PHE A 133 7.50 10.90 -4.79
CA PHE A 133 8.07 10.67 -3.45
C PHE A 133 9.57 10.42 -3.49
N ALA A 134 10.10 9.71 -4.49
CA ALA A 134 11.53 9.47 -4.64
C ALA A 134 12.32 10.77 -4.81
N GLN A 135 11.76 11.74 -5.55
CA GLN A 135 12.38 13.05 -5.76
C GLN A 135 12.18 14.02 -4.58
N PHE A 136 11.03 13.95 -3.91
CA PHE A 136 10.68 14.90 -2.85
C PHE A 136 11.22 14.49 -1.48
N THR A 137 11.26 13.19 -1.17
CA THR A 137 11.69 12.69 0.15
C THR A 137 13.09 13.15 0.56
N PRO A 138 14.13 13.15 -0.30
CA PRO A 138 15.46 13.63 0.10
C PRO A 138 15.45 15.10 0.51
N LYS A 139 14.71 15.94 -0.23
CA LYS A 139 14.59 17.38 0.06
C LYS A 139 13.80 17.61 1.34
N ALA A 140 12.71 16.87 1.53
CA ALA A 140 11.89 16.96 2.74
C ALA A 140 12.66 16.46 3.97
N LEU A 141 13.38 15.34 3.87
CA LEU A 141 14.19 14.81 4.97
C LEU A 141 15.32 15.77 5.36
N ALA A 142 15.92 16.48 4.41
CA ALA A 142 16.91 17.51 4.70
C ALA A 142 16.31 18.75 5.39
N ALA A 143 15.08 19.13 5.07
CA ALA A 143 14.42 20.32 5.61
C ALA A 143 13.75 20.08 6.97
N VAL A 144 13.00 18.99 7.12
CA VAL A 144 12.16 18.72 8.30
C VAL A 144 12.60 17.49 9.11
N GLY A 145 13.60 16.75 8.64
CA GLY A 145 14.08 15.54 9.30
C GLY A 145 12.98 14.49 9.47
N PHE A 146 12.99 13.81 10.63
CA PHE A 146 12.04 12.74 10.95
C PHE A 146 10.57 13.20 11.04
N ARG A 147 10.30 14.51 11.12
CA ARG A 147 8.92 15.05 11.08
C ARG A 147 8.23 14.74 9.76
N TYR A 148 9.00 14.47 8.68
CA TYR A 148 8.47 14.02 7.40
C TYR A 148 7.57 12.78 7.52
N PHE A 149 7.85 11.87 8.46
CA PHE A 149 7.08 10.64 8.61
C PHE A 149 5.65 10.85 9.13
N TYR A 150 5.34 12.02 9.73
CA TYR A 150 3.96 12.37 10.08
C TYR A 150 3.06 12.50 8.84
N LEU A 151 3.61 12.85 7.67
CA LEU A 151 2.86 12.88 6.42
C LEU A 151 2.39 11.49 6.02
N PHE A 152 3.27 10.49 6.12
CA PHE A 152 2.90 9.10 5.84
C PHE A 152 1.93 8.54 6.86
N PHE A 153 2.03 8.93 8.15
CA PHE A 153 1.02 8.60 9.13
C PHE A 153 -0.36 9.11 8.71
N GLY A 154 -0.46 10.39 8.32
CA GLY A 154 -1.71 10.98 7.81
C GLY A 154 -2.24 10.26 6.56
N PHE A 155 -1.38 9.95 5.59
CA PHE A 155 -1.79 9.22 4.40
C PHE A 155 -2.26 7.79 4.68
N ASN A 156 -1.65 7.07 5.63
CA ASN A 156 -2.13 5.75 6.03
C ASN A 156 -3.49 5.82 6.75
N LEU A 157 -3.75 6.89 7.51
CA LEU A 157 -5.05 7.08 8.14
C LEU A 157 -6.13 7.41 7.10
N ILE A 158 -5.82 8.27 6.13
CA ILE A 158 -6.73 8.58 5.02
C ILE A 158 -6.99 7.34 4.18
N SER A 159 -5.94 6.56 3.84
CA SER A 159 -6.13 5.32 3.09
C SER A 159 -6.98 4.31 3.85
N MET A 160 -6.80 4.19 5.17
CA MET A 160 -7.64 3.35 6.02
C MET A 160 -9.13 3.76 5.94
N VAL A 161 -9.44 5.06 5.99
CA VAL A 161 -10.80 5.58 5.80
C VAL A 161 -11.32 5.28 4.40
N CYS A 162 -10.49 5.47 3.37
CA CYS A 162 -10.87 5.14 2.00
C CYS A 162 -11.15 3.65 1.80
N TYR A 163 -10.39 2.76 2.44
CA TYR A 163 -10.64 1.32 2.40
C TYR A 163 -11.96 0.93 3.09
N MET A 164 -12.37 1.66 4.13
CA MET A 164 -13.66 1.40 4.79
C MET A 164 -14.86 1.88 3.97
N LEU A 165 -14.72 2.98 3.23
CA LEU A 165 -15.84 3.63 2.53
C LEU A 165 -15.97 3.23 1.06
N PHE A 166 -14.85 3.13 0.33
CA PHE A 166 -14.86 3.02 -1.13
C PHE A 166 -14.49 1.62 -1.65
N TYR A 167 -13.91 0.75 -0.82
CA TYR A 167 -13.46 -0.57 -1.27
C TYR A 167 -14.55 -1.61 -0.98
N PRO A 168 -15.32 -2.06 -2.00
CA PRO A 168 -16.24 -3.18 -1.81
C PRO A 168 -15.47 -4.45 -1.46
N GLU A 169 -16.03 -5.28 -0.58
CA GLU A 169 -15.45 -6.61 -0.34
C GLU A 169 -15.61 -7.47 -1.60
N THR A 170 -14.50 -7.84 -2.22
CA THR A 170 -14.47 -8.74 -3.41
C THR A 170 -14.70 -10.21 -3.05
N LYS A 171 -14.71 -10.56 -1.75
CA LYS A 171 -14.89 -11.95 -1.32
C LYS A 171 -16.29 -12.45 -1.71
N ASN A 172 -16.34 -13.62 -2.35
CA ASN A 172 -17.55 -14.29 -2.83
C ASN A 172 -18.32 -13.56 -3.94
N ARG A 173 -17.74 -12.52 -4.55
CA ARG A 173 -18.28 -11.93 -5.78
C ARG A 173 -17.61 -12.60 -6.96
N THR A 174 -18.41 -13.15 -7.87
CA THR A 174 -17.88 -13.58 -9.17
C THR A 174 -17.46 -12.35 -9.97
N LEU A 175 -16.56 -12.50 -10.93
CA LEU A 175 -16.21 -11.40 -11.85
C LEU A 175 -17.47 -10.83 -12.54
N GLU A 176 -18.46 -11.69 -12.82
CA GLU A 176 -19.77 -11.32 -13.36
C GLU A 176 -20.58 -10.44 -12.40
N ASP A 177 -20.46 -10.63 -11.08
CA ASP A 177 -21.10 -9.76 -10.10
C ASP A 177 -20.46 -8.37 -10.07
N MET A 178 -19.19 -8.24 -10.43
CA MET A 178 -18.50 -6.96 -10.52
C MET A 178 -18.95 -6.18 -11.76
N GLU A 179 -19.15 -6.86 -12.90
CA GLU A 179 -19.78 -6.28 -14.10
C GLU A 179 -21.18 -5.74 -13.78
N ARG A 180 -21.96 -6.49 -12.99
CA ARG A 180 -23.28 -6.03 -12.50
C ARG A 180 -23.17 -4.83 -11.56
N LEU A 181 -22.16 -4.80 -10.68
CA LEU A 181 -21.96 -3.70 -9.72
C LEU A 181 -21.63 -2.38 -10.44
N PHE A 182 -20.83 -2.45 -11.50
CA PHE A 182 -20.46 -1.28 -12.30
C PHE A 182 -21.46 -0.93 -13.42
N GLY A 183 -22.58 -1.65 -13.50
CA GLY A 183 -23.69 -1.32 -14.39
C GLY A 183 -23.40 -1.54 -15.87
N SER A 184 -22.35 -2.29 -16.21
CA SER A 184 -22.06 -2.60 -17.60
C SER A 184 -23.02 -3.68 -18.10
N GLN A 185 -24.16 -3.24 -18.65
CA GLN A 185 -24.83 -3.96 -19.73
C GLN A 185 -24.01 -3.83 -21.03
N THR A 186 -22.69 -3.79 -20.93
CA THR A 186 -21.76 -3.67 -22.04
C THR A 186 -21.78 -5.02 -22.73
N THR A 187 -22.76 -5.20 -23.60
CA THR A 187 -22.74 -6.21 -24.63
C THR A 187 -21.52 -5.88 -25.48
N ALA A 188 -20.39 -6.47 -25.16
CA ALA A 188 -19.21 -6.43 -26.01
C ALA A 188 -19.52 -7.26 -27.26
N THR A 189 -20.32 -6.69 -28.17
CA THR A 189 -20.53 -7.26 -29.50
C THR A 189 -19.21 -7.08 -30.22
N THR A 190 -18.44 -8.16 -30.34
CA THR A 190 -17.24 -8.19 -31.18
C THR A 190 -17.71 -8.15 -32.63
N GLU A 191 -17.96 -6.96 -33.17
CA GLU A 191 -18.18 -6.80 -34.60
C GLU A 191 -16.84 -6.51 -35.29
N LYS A 192 -16.36 -7.46 -36.10
CA LYS A 192 -15.22 -7.30 -37.01
C LYS A 192 -13.89 -6.88 -36.39
N GLY A 193 -13.58 -7.39 -35.19
CA GLY A 193 -12.23 -7.31 -34.62
C GLY A 193 -11.82 -5.93 -34.10
N GLU A 194 -12.74 -4.97 -34.06
CA GLU A 194 -12.55 -3.66 -33.43
C GLU A 194 -13.44 -3.62 -32.18
N ILE A 195 -12.84 -3.37 -31.02
CA ILE A 195 -13.58 -3.27 -29.75
C ILE A 195 -14.27 -1.90 -29.76
N THR A 196 -15.49 -1.83 -30.28
CA THR A 196 -16.33 -0.63 -30.18
C THR A 196 -17.02 -0.62 -28.82
N VAL A 197 -16.56 0.25 -27.93
CA VAL A 197 -17.18 0.45 -26.61
C VAL A 197 -18.42 1.32 -26.81
N HIS A 198 -19.60 0.69 -26.93
CA HIS A 198 -20.87 1.38 -26.84
C HIS A 198 -21.16 1.70 -25.37
N VAL A 199 -20.88 2.94 -24.96
CA VAL A 199 -21.37 3.48 -23.70
C VAL A 199 -22.84 3.85 -23.90
N GLU A 200 -23.76 2.96 -23.55
CA GLU A 200 -25.15 3.38 -23.36
C GLU A 200 -25.20 4.24 -22.08
N GLU A 201 -25.26 5.57 -22.25
CA GLU A 201 -25.65 6.47 -21.17
C GLU A 201 -27.08 6.11 -20.74
N GLY A 202 -27.20 5.32 -19.68
CA GLY A 202 -28.45 5.11 -18.98
C GLY A 202 -29.00 6.46 -18.54
N LYS A 203 -29.93 7.01 -19.33
CA LYS A 203 -30.75 8.15 -18.94
C LYS A 203 -31.35 7.85 -17.58
N GLY A 204 -30.89 8.54 -16.56
CA GLY A 204 -31.56 8.63 -15.27
C GLY A 204 -32.97 9.14 -15.52
N LYS A 205 -33.91 8.20 -15.62
CA LYS A 205 -35.33 8.48 -15.56
C LYS A 205 -35.65 8.91 -14.14
N LEU A 206 -35.66 10.22 -13.95
CA LEU A 206 -36.36 10.89 -12.87
C LEU A 206 -37.85 10.87 -13.26
N ASP A 207 -38.47 9.71 -13.12
CA ASP A 207 -39.92 9.56 -13.33
C ASP A 207 -40.53 9.35 -11.91
N ASP A 208 -41.13 10.44 -11.42
CA ASP A 208 -42.22 10.58 -10.44
C ASP A 208 -42.01 10.25 -8.93
#